data_AF-A0A075VEN5-F1
#
_entry.id   AF-A0A075VEN5-F1
#
_cell.length_a   1.000
_cell.length_b   1.000
_cell.length_c   1.000
_cell.angle_alpha   90.00
_cell.angle_beta   90.00
_cell.angle_gamma   90.00
#
_symmetry.space_group_name_H-M   'P 1'
#
loop_
_entity.id
_entity.type
_entity.pdbx_description
1 polymer ?
#
loop_
_entity_poly.entity_id
_entity_poly.type
_entity_poly.pdbx_seq_one_letter_code
_entity_poly.pdbx_strand_id
1 'polypeptide(L)'
;MSDTPTRVRKTRAGTTRDRVSTTGADQRKQGSQTTVDNNAEVIRSHRVATVPEQLLRDTSISFGAKGLYAFIATLPSSAPLTINYLAEQSPAGPHKTRTLYHELQETGWLSVERWRDEKGQWRQRWALLDTPRPEWKDEAKAS
;
A
#
# COMPACT_ATOMS: atom_id res chain seq x y z
N MET A 1 -81.76 -21.12 3.04
CA MET A 1 -82.51 -20.11 2.26
C MET A 1 -82.19 -18.78 2.94
N SER A 2 -81.48 -17.81 2.36
CA SER A 2 -81.34 -17.42 0.96
C SER A 2 -80.12 -16.51 0.76
N ASP A 3 -79.83 -16.24 -0.51
CA ASP A 3 -78.63 -15.72 -1.19
C ASP A 3 -77.98 -14.38 -0.79
N THR A 4 -76.62 -14.41 -0.79
CA THR A 4 -75.60 -13.67 -1.60
C THR A 4 -75.70 -12.12 -1.88
N PRO A 5 -74.66 -11.44 -2.43
CA PRO A 5 -73.88 -10.39 -1.74
C PRO A 5 -73.85 -9.04 -2.52
N THR A 6 -73.13 -7.99 -2.08
CA THR A 6 -72.63 -6.91 -2.98
C THR A 6 -71.36 -6.23 -2.44
N ARG A 7 -70.49 -5.84 -3.38
CA ARG A 7 -69.04 -5.61 -3.30
C ARG A 7 -68.67 -4.10 -3.44
N VAL A 8 -67.84 -3.61 -2.50
CA VAL A 8 -66.60 -2.78 -2.62
C VAL A 8 -66.54 -1.56 -3.57
N ARG A 9 -66.16 -0.35 -3.09
CA ARG A 9 -64.84 0.32 -3.33
C ARG A 9 -64.67 1.74 -2.74
N LYS A 10 -63.40 2.05 -2.43
CA LYS A 10 -62.74 3.19 -1.74
C LYS A 10 -62.66 4.50 -2.54
N THR A 11 -62.55 5.64 -1.83
CA THR A 11 -61.73 6.85 -2.17
C THR A 11 -61.40 7.63 -0.88
N ARG A 12 -60.12 7.79 -0.50
CA ARG A 12 -59.14 8.88 -0.76
C ARG A 12 -59.24 10.04 0.26
N ALA A 13 -58.32 10.05 1.24
CA ALA A 13 -58.15 11.15 2.18
C ALA A 13 -57.00 12.06 1.71
N GLY A 14 -57.30 13.36 1.55
CA GLY A 14 -56.32 14.44 1.52
C GLY A 14 -56.43 15.24 2.81
N THR A 15 -55.32 15.78 3.30
CA THR A 15 -55.32 16.90 4.25
C THR A 15 -54.04 17.71 4.07
N THR A 16 -54.25 18.91 3.54
CA THR A 16 -53.36 20.06 3.50
C THR A 16 -53.17 20.64 4.90
N ARG A 17 -51.96 21.12 5.22
CA ARG A 17 -51.81 22.28 6.10
C ARG A 17 -50.54 23.08 5.80
N ASP A 18 -50.78 24.33 5.42
CA ASP A 18 -49.84 25.42 5.25
C ASP A 18 -49.13 25.79 6.57
N ARG A 19 -47.85 26.16 6.50
CA ARG A 19 -47.39 27.52 6.90
C ARG A 19 -45.93 27.77 6.49
N VAL A 20 -45.76 28.77 5.62
CA VAL A 20 -44.49 29.48 5.40
C VAL A 20 -44.42 30.64 6.39
N SER A 21 -43.27 30.89 7.01
CA SER A 21 -42.76 32.25 7.29
C SER A 21 -41.27 32.21 7.66
N THR A 22 -40.57 33.17 7.06
CA THR A 22 -39.15 33.26 6.78
C THR A 22 -38.37 33.97 7.89
N THR A 23 -37.03 33.78 7.90
CA THR A 23 -35.97 34.81 8.09
C THR A 23 -35.06 34.65 9.32
N GLY A 24 -33.74 34.66 9.06
CA GLY A 24 -32.66 34.92 10.04
C GLY A 24 -31.63 33.78 10.10
N ALA A 25 -30.76 33.60 9.10
CA ALA A 25 -29.45 34.26 9.03
C ALA A 25 -28.61 34.12 10.31
N ASP A 26 -27.91 32.99 10.49
CA ASP A 26 -26.57 33.00 11.10
C ASP A 26 -25.81 31.70 10.76
N GLN A 27 -25.23 31.66 9.56
CA GLN A 27 -24.15 30.72 9.24
C GLN A 27 -22.82 31.45 9.45
N ARG A 28 -22.29 31.40 10.68
CA ARG A 28 -20.89 31.77 10.95
C ARG A 28 -19.98 30.58 10.71
N LYS A 29 -19.44 30.56 9.49
CA LYS A 29 -18.08 30.18 9.07
C LYS A 29 -17.29 29.30 10.04
N GLN A 30 -17.31 27.99 9.80
CA GLN A 30 -16.12 27.17 10.05
C GLN A 30 -15.28 27.14 8.78
N GLY A 31 -13.96 27.27 8.97
CA GLY A 31 -13.00 27.76 7.99
C GLY A 31 -13.03 27.09 6.64
N SER A 32 -12.87 27.92 5.61
CA SER A 32 -12.53 27.54 4.26
C SER A 32 -11.29 26.65 4.27
N GLN A 33 -11.49 25.34 4.19
CA GLN A 33 -10.49 24.46 3.65
C GLN A 33 -10.48 24.74 2.14
N THR A 34 -9.60 25.63 1.70
CA THR A 34 -9.31 25.79 0.28
C THR A 34 -8.67 24.47 -0.16
N THR A 35 -9.52 23.52 -0.56
CA THR A 35 -9.10 22.38 -1.38
C THR A 35 -8.49 23.01 -2.62
N VAL A 36 -7.16 22.95 -2.72
CA VAL A 36 -6.48 23.25 -3.96
C VAL A 36 -7.08 22.30 -4.98
N ASP A 37 -7.77 22.84 -5.99
CA ASP A 37 -8.41 22.08 -7.07
C ASP A 37 -7.34 21.29 -7.84
N ASN A 38 -6.97 20.13 -7.32
CA ASN A 38 -6.15 19.18 -8.02
C ASN A 38 -7.09 18.45 -9.00
N ASN A 39 -7.14 18.93 -10.24
CA ASN A 39 -7.84 18.30 -11.38
C ASN A 39 -7.17 16.98 -11.82
N ALA A 40 -6.61 16.21 -10.89
CA ALA A 40 -5.93 14.96 -11.14
C ALA A 40 -6.82 13.79 -10.70
N GLU A 41 -7.49 13.15 -11.65
CA GLU A 41 -8.12 11.86 -11.42
C GLU A 41 -7.06 10.76 -11.53
N VAL A 42 -6.82 10.02 -10.44
CA VAL A 42 -5.89 8.87 -10.44
C VAL A 42 -6.68 7.61 -10.78
N ILE A 43 -6.68 7.23 -12.05
CA ILE A 43 -7.22 5.94 -12.51
C ILE A 43 -6.23 4.84 -12.10
N ARG A 44 -6.49 4.15 -10.97
CA ARG A 44 -5.69 2.99 -10.55
C ARG A 44 -6.19 1.73 -11.23
N SER A 45 -5.57 1.40 -12.36
CA SER A 45 -5.99 0.28 -13.21
C SER A 45 -5.35 -1.08 -12.86
N HIS A 46 -4.40 -1.18 -11.92
CA HIS A 46 -3.52 -2.35 -11.84
C HIS A 46 -3.15 -2.80 -10.41
N ARG A 47 -2.76 -4.08 -10.32
CA ARG A 47 -2.25 -4.78 -9.13
C ARG A 47 -1.30 -3.89 -8.34
N VAL A 48 -1.54 -3.78 -7.04
CA VAL A 48 -0.71 -2.97 -6.13
C VAL A 48 0.27 -3.87 -5.40
N ALA A 49 1.53 -3.43 -5.33
CA ALA A 49 2.49 -3.98 -4.38
C ALA A 49 2.11 -3.48 -2.97
N THR A 50 2.11 -4.38 -2.00
CA THR A 50 1.97 -4.01 -0.58
C THR A 50 3.35 -4.01 0.06
N VAL A 51 3.59 -3.06 0.95
CA VAL A 51 4.84 -2.94 1.71
C VAL A 51 4.52 -2.64 3.17
N PRO A 52 5.43 -2.95 4.12
CA PRO A 52 5.24 -2.60 5.52
C PRO A 52 5.08 -1.09 5.70
N GLU A 53 4.11 -0.66 6.51
CA GLU A 53 3.92 0.76 6.83
C GLU A 53 5.17 1.35 7.51
N GLN A 54 5.82 0.56 8.37
CA GLN A 54 7.05 0.95 9.05
C GLN A 54 8.17 1.28 8.06
N LEU A 55 8.34 0.49 6.98
CA LEU A 55 9.31 0.78 5.92
C LEU A 55 9.02 2.13 5.25
N LEU A 56 7.75 2.44 5.00
CA LEU A 56 7.36 3.73 4.41
C LEU A 56 7.70 4.91 5.33
N ARG A 57 7.51 4.73 6.63
CA ARG A 57 7.75 5.77 7.66
C ARG A 57 9.19 5.85 8.14
N ASP A 58 10.01 4.83 7.89
CA ASP A 58 11.41 4.80 8.31
C ASP A 58 12.23 5.88 7.59
N THR A 59 12.78 6.82 8.35
CA THR A 59 13.59 7.93 7.84
C THR A 59 15.07 7.57 7.68
N SER A 60 15.50 6.40 8.16
CA SER A 60 16.88 5.90 8.05
C SER A 60 17.20 5.27 6.70
N ILE A 61 16.17 5.03 5.88
CA ILE A 61 16.28 4.38 4.56
C ILE A 61 15.75 5.28 3.44
N SER A 62 16.48 5.32 2.33
CA SER A 62 16.16 6.12 1.15
C SER A 62 14.90 5.62 0.44
N PHE A 63 14.19 6.54 -0.23
CA PHE A 63 13.07 6.16 -1.10
C PHE A 63 13.49 5.21 -2.24
N GLY A 64 14.75 5.28 -2.68
CA GLY A 64 15.28 4.34 -3.67
C GLY A 64 15.30 2.91 -3.14
N ALA A 65 15.79 2.72 -1.92
CA ALA A 65 15.85 1.41 -1.29
C ALA A 65 14.46 0.88 -0.92
N LYS A 66 13.54 1.76 -0.48
CA LYS A 66 12.10 1.41 -0.31
C LYS A 66 11.48 0.93 -1.62
N GLY A 67 11.78 1.58 -2.75
CA GLY A 67 11.31 1.16 -4.06
C GLY A 67 11.88 -0.20 -4.48
N LEU A 68 13.17 -0.45 -4.20
CA LEU A 68 13.79 -1.75 -4.47
C LEU A 68 13.17 -2.86 -3.62
N TYR A 69 12.91 -2.61 -2.33
CA TYR A 69 12.19 -3.53 -1.45
C TYR A 69 10.83 -3.89 -2.06
N ALA A 70 10.04 -2.86 -2.42
CA ALA A 70 8.71 -3.05 -2.99
C ALA A 70 8.75 -3.91 -4.24
N PHE A 71 9.74 -3.67 -5.11
CA PHE A 71 9.92 -4.46 -6.32
C PHE A 71 10.26 -5.93 -6.00
N ILE A 72 11.23 -6.19 -5.12
CA ILE A 72 11.61 -7.56 -4.72
C ILE A 72 10.40 -8.30 -4.13
N ALA A 73 9.56 -7.63 -3.33
CA ALA A 73 8.36 -8.22 -2.73
C ALA A 73 7.30 -8.66 -3.76
N THR A 74 7.35 -8.15 -4.99
CA THR A 74 6.46 -8.56 -6.09
C THR A 74 6.99 -9.73 -6.90
N LEU A 75 8.27 -10.09 -6.73
CA LEU A 75 8.89 -11.13 -7.53
C LEU A 75 8.36 -12.52 -7.12
N PRO A 76 8.12 -13.42 -8.09
CA PRO A 76 7.83 -14.81 -7.77
C PRO A 76 9.06 -15.48 -7.14
N SER A 77 8.85 -16.52 -6.33
CA SER A 77 9.95 -17.25 -5.68
C SER A 77 10.95 -17.90 -6.65
N SER A 78 10.58 -18.05 -7.94
CA SER A 78 11.45 -18.56 -9.00
C SER A 78 12.33 -17.49 -9.66
N ALA A 79 12.13 -16.20 -9.34
CA ALA A 79 12.90 -15.13 -9.94
C ALA A 79 14.38 -15.20 -9.53
N PRO A 80 15.31 -14.88 -10.43
CA PRO A 80 16.74 -14.85 -10.10
C PRO A 80 17.06 -13.64 -9.21
N LEU A 81 17.20 -13.86 -7.90
CA LEU A 81 17.58 -12.81 -6.95
C LEU A 81 19.08 -12.50 -7.03
N THR A 82 19.46 -11.72 -8.04
CA THR A 82 20.82 -11.22 -8.25
C THR A 82 20.83 -9.72 -8.50
N ILE A 83 21.92 -9.03 -8.16
CA ILE A 83 22.07 -7.59 -8.41
C ILE A 83 21.94 -7.27 -9.90
N ASN A 84 22.48 -8.11 -10.78
CA ASN A 84 22.42 -7.90 -12.23
C ASN A 84 20.96 -7.96 -12.72
N TYR A 85 20.23 -9.00 -12.31
CA TYR A 85 18.81 -9.11 -12.66
C TYR A 85 18.03 -7.88 -12.20
N LEU A 86 18.20 -7.46 -10.95
CA LEU A 86 17.53 -6.28 -10.40
C LEU A 86 17.92 -4.99 -11.14
N ALA A 87 19.18 -4.86 -11.54
CA ALA A 87 19.68 -3.73 -12.30
C ALA A 87 19.14 -3.66 -13.72
N GLU A 88 18.83 -4.79 -14.34
CA GLU A 88 18.18 -4.84 -15.66
C GLU A 88 16.73 -4.33 -15.62
N GLN A 89 16.08 -4.30 -14.45
CA GLN A 89 14.70 -3.84 -14.29
C GLN A 89 14.58 -2.31 -14.13
N SER A 90 15.70 -1.57 -14.14
CA SER A 90 15.71 -0.15 -13.83
C SER A 90 16.81 0.61 -14.59
N PRO A 91 16.57 1.87 -14.99
CA PRO A 91 17.63 2.71 -15.57
C PRO A 91 18.74 3.09 -14.57
N ALA A 92 18.61 2.73 -13.29
CA ALA A 92 19.59 3.00 -12.24
C ALA A 92 20.96 2.33 -12.49
N GLY A 93 20.98 1.20 -13.19
CA GLY A 93 22.19 0.43 -13.46
C GLY A 93 22.77 -0.31 -12.23
N PRO A 94 23.77 -1.18 -12.44
CA PRO A 94 24.22 -2.15 -11.43
C PRO A 94 24.87 -1.51 -10.21
N HIS A 95 25.56 -0.38 -10.37
CA HIS A 95 26.20 0.29 -9.24
C HIS A 95 25.17 0.84 -8.25
N LYS A 96 24.18 1.59 -8.74
CA LYS A 96 23.12 2.15 -7.89
C LYS A 96 22.26 1.05 -7.29
N THR A 97 21.91 0.01 -8.05
CA THR A 97 21.18 -1.15 -7.51
C THR A 97 21.96 -1.83 -6.37
N ARG A 98 23.28 -1.97 -6.50
CA ARG A 98 24.13 -2.50 -5.43
C ARG A 98 24.13 -1.61 -4.20
N THR A 99 24.19 -0.28 -4.36
CA THR A 99 24.09 0.66 -3.24
C THR A 99 22.77 0.52 -2.50
N LEU A 100 21.64 0.51 -3.22
CA LEU A 100 20.31 0.36 -2.64
C LEU A 100 20.14 -1.01 -1.95
N TYR A 101 20.72 -2.06 -2.51
CA TYR A 101 20.77 -3.38 -1.89
C TYR A 101 21.54 -3.36 -0.56
N HIS A 102 22.73 -2.76 -0.52
CA HIS A 102 23.50 -2.66 0.74
C HIS A 102 22.79 -1.82 1.78
N GLU A 103 22.15 -0.73 1.36
CA GLU A 103 21.34 0.11 2.24
C GLU A 103 20.21 -0.69 2.89
N LEU A 104 19.48 -1.52 2.14
CA LEU A 104 18.46 -2.43 2.69
C LEU A 104 19.03 -3.39 3.75
N GLN A 105 20.26 -3.88 3.55
CA GLN A 105 20.92 -4.74 4.52
C GLN A 105 21.40 -3.97 5.75
N GLU A 106 21.91 -2.76 5.57
CA GLU A 106 22.40 -1.88 6.66
C GLU A 106 21.29 -1.42 7.57
N THR A 107 20.14 -1.10 7.00
CA THR A 107 18.94 -0.66 7.73
C THR A 107 18.12 -1.82 8.29
N GLY A 108 18.52 -3.06 8.01
CA GLY A 108 17.87 -4.25 8.55
C GLY A 108 16.56 -4.64 7.88
N TRP A 109 16.25 -4.11 6.70
CA TRP A 109 15.05 -4.45 5.93
C TRP A 109 15.25 -5.67 5.00
N LEU A 110 16.51 -6.07 4.78
CA LEU A 110 16.89 -7.25 4.00
C LEU A 110 17.96 -8.06 4.74
N SER A 111 17.62 -9.30 5.11
CA SER A 111 18.60 -10.29 5.57
C SER A 111 19.05 -11.17 4.41
N VAL A 112 20.35 -11.49 4.38
CA VAL A 112 20.95 -12.37 3.37
C VAL A 112 21.80 -13.42 4.06
N GLU A 113 21.32 -14.65 4.01
CA GLU A 113 22.06 -15.84 4.46
C GLU A 113 22.85 -16.39 3.29
N ARG A 114 24.11 -16.77 3.51
CA ARG A 114 24.98 -17.39 2.49
C ARG A 114 25.54 -18.69 3.03
N TRP A 115 25.51 -19.73 2.22
CA TRP A 115 26.06 -21.04 2.57
C TRP A 115 26.70 -21.70 1.35
N ARG A 116 27.48 -22.74 1.57
CA ARG A 116 27.93 -23.63 0.49
C ARG A 116 27.03 -24.86 0.46
N ASP A 117 26.60 -25.26 -0.72
CA ASP A 117 25.89 -26.52 -0.89
C ASP A 117 26.84 -27.73 -0.83
N GLU A 118 26.29 -28.94 -0.91
CA GLU A 118 27.03 -30.21 -0.88
C GLU A 118 28.10 -30.32 -2.00
N LYS A 119 27.97 -29.52 -3.06
CA LYS A 119 28.91 -29.45 -4.19
C LYS A 119 29.93 -28.32 -4.02
N GLY A 120 29.93 -27.63 -2.87
CA GLY A 120 30.81 -26.50 -2.58
C GLY A 120 30.41 -25.20 -3.29
N GLN A 121 29.25 -25.14 -3.94
CA GLN A 121 28.79 -23.94 -4.64
C GLN A 121 28.17 -22.96 -3.65
N TRP A 122 28.45 -21.67 -3.82
CA TRP A 122 27.82 -20.63 -3.01
C TRP A 122 26.34 -20.50 -3.35
N ARG A 123 25.53 -20.50 -2.30
CA ARG A 123 24.10 -20.23 -2.32
C ARG A 123 23.80 -19.06 -1.42
N GLN A 124 22.67 -18.42 -1.68
CA GLN A 124 22.16 -17.34 -0.85
C GLN A 124 20.65 -17.40 -0.76
N ARG A 125 20.12 -16.91 0.35
CA ARG A 125 18.70 -16.76 0.64
C ARG A 125 18.48 -15.34 1.11
N TRP A 126 17.51 -14.68 0.52
CA TRP A 126 17.14 -13.31 0.85
C TRP A 126 15.83 -13.37 1.64
N ALA A 127 15.75 -12.62 2.73
CA ALA A 127 14.53 -12.46 3.51
C ALA A 127 14.25 -10.96 3.64
N LEU A 128 13.11 -10.53 3.07
CA LEU A 128 12.57 -9.20 3.33
C LEU A 128 11.88 -9.25 4.70
N LEU A 129 12.18 -8.26 5.54
CA LEU A 129 11.64 -8.18 6.88
C LEU A 129 10.52 -7.14 6.94
N ASP A 130 9.50 -7.43 7.74
CA ASP A 130 8.38 -6.51 8.01
C ASP A 130 8.69 -5.49 9.11
N THR A 131 9.72 -5.78 9.91
CA THR A 131 10.30 -4.95 10.97
C THR A 131 11.82 -4.92 10.78
N PRO A 132 12.50 -3.75 10.86
CA PRO A 132 13.92 -3.68 10.62
C PRO A 132 14.71 -4.40 11.73
N ARG A 133 15.75 -5.15 11.34
CA ARG A 133 16.70 -5.82 12.24
C ARG A 133 18.15 -5.51 11.87
N PRO A 134 18.66 -4.31 12.20
CA PRO A 134 20.03 -3.91 11.87
C PRO A 134 21.11 -4.78 12.57
N GLU A 135 20.78 -5.39 13.71
CA GLU A 135 21.69 -6.16 14.57
C GLU A 135 22.17 -7.50 13.96
N TRP A 136 21.53 -8.02 12.90
CA TRP A 136 21.91 -9.31 12.28
C TRP A 136 23.36 -9.31 11.75
N LYS A 137 23.93 -8.15 11.45
CA LYS A 137 25.31 -8.05 10.96
C LYS A 137 26.36 -8.41 12.02
N ASP A 138 26.05 -8.23 13.30
CA ASP A 138 27.02 -8.41 14.37
C ASP A 138 27.20 -9.89 14.74
N GLU A 139 26.15 -10.69 14.63
CA GLU A 139 26.19 -12.13 14.91
C GLU A 139 26.94 -12.92 13.81
N ALA A 140 26.77 -12.54 12.54
CA ALA A 140 27.41 -13.22 11.41
C ALA A 140 28.92 -12.98 11.29
N LYS A 141 29.48 -12.01 12.03
CA LYS A 141 30.94 -11.77 12.12
C LYS A 141 31.59 -12.41 13.35
N ALA A 142 30.79 -12.86 14.32
CA ALA A 142 31.27 -13.40 15.59
C ALA A 142 31.36 -14.94 15.62
N SER A 143 31.04 -15.62 14.52
CA SER A 143 31.07 -17.08 14.38
C SER A 143 31.94 -17.52 13.21
#